data_AF-A0A522L247-F1
#
_entry.id   AF-A0A522L247-F1
#
_cell.length_a   1.000
_cell.length_b   1.000
_cell.length_c   1.000
_cell.angle_alpha   90.00
_cell.angle_beta   90.00
_cell.angle_gamma   90.00
#
_symmetry.space_group_name_H-M   'P 1'
#
loop_
_entity.id
_entity.type
_entity.pdbx_description
1 polymer ?
#
loop_
_entity_poly.entity_id
_entity_poly.type
_entity_poly.pdbx_seq_one_letter_code
_entity_poly.pdbx_strand_id
1 'polypeptide(L)' 'AGGSGLDVLRTVRRAAPEIAFVVFSNNSGLAFRKRYLGGGAVRFLDKSIEFEQLAQSVADASQHATH' A
#
# COMPACT_ATOMS: atom_id res chain seq x y z
N ALA A 1 -16.48 -9.70 10.90
CA ALA A 1 -15.05 -9.44 11.11
C ALA A 1 -14.57 -8.56 9.95
N GLY A 2 -14.14 -7.33 10.24
CA GLY A 2 -13.70 -6.38 9.21
C GLY A 2 -12.44 -6.89 8.50
N GLY A 3 -12.48 -6.90 7.16
CA GLY A 3 -11.38 -7.41 6.32
C GLY A 3 -10.06 -6.73 6.66
N SER A 4 -8.99 -7.52 6.69
CA SER A 4 -7.65 -6.97 6.90
C SER A 4 -7.33 -5.92 5.83
N GLY A 5 -6.37 -5.03 6.07
CA GLY A 5 -5.95 -4.09 5.03
C GLY A 5 -5.51 -4.79 3.73
N LEU A 6 -5.07 -6.05 3.80
CA LEU A 6 -4.75 -6.86 2.62
C LEU A 6 -6.01 -7.32 1.86
N ASP A 7 -7.09 -7.65 2.58
CA ASP A 7 -8.38 -8.00 1.96
C ASP A 7 -9.01 -6.79 1.29
N VAL A 8 -8.91 -5.61 1.93
CA VAL A 8 -9.33 -4.33 1.32
C VAL A 8 -8.55 -4.07 0.04
N LEU A 9 -7.21 -4.16 0.10
CA LEU A 9 -6.37 -3.97 -1.08
C LEU A 9 -6.77 -4.91 -2.22
N ARG A 10 -6.92 -6.21 -1.95
CA ARG A 10 -7.31 -7.20 -2.97
C ARG A 10 -8.68 -6.94 -3.55
N THR A 11 -9.62 -6.50 -2.72
CA THR A 11 -11.01 -6.24 -3.14
C THR A 11 -11.07 -5.00 -4.01
N VAL A 12 -10.47 -3.89 -3.59
CA VAL A 12 -10.44 -2.65 -4.37
C VAL A 12 -9.67 -2.86 -5.67
N ARG A 13 -8.51 -3.53 -5.64
CA ARG A 13 -7.73 -3.78 -6.87
C ARG A 13 -8.48 -4.62 -7.90
N ARG A 14 -9.40 -5.51 -7.47
CA ARG A 14 -10.27 -6.25 -8.40
C ARG A 14 -11.38 -5.38 -8.99
N ALA A 15 -11.89 -4.41 -8.22
CA ALA A 15 -12.99 -3.54 -8.64
C ALA A 15 -12.53 -2.29 -9.42
N ALA A 16 -11.34 -1.78 -9.09
CA ALA A 16 -10.77 -0.52 -9.53
C ALA A 16 -9.23 -0.65 -9.58
N PRO A 17 -8.68 -1.34 -10.61
CA PRO A 17 -7.25 -1.63 -10.72
C PRO A 17 -6.36 -0.38 -10.87
N GLU A 18 -6.95 0.75 -11.26
CA GLU A 18 -6.30 2.06 -11.39
C GLU A 18 -5.98 2.70 -10.04
N ILE A 19 -6.64 2.30 -8.96
CA ILE A 19 -6.37 2.86 -7.63
C ILE A 19 -5.02 2.34 -7.11
N ALA A 20 -4.07 3.27 -6.94
CA ALA A 20 -2.78 2.99 -6.36
C ALA A 20 -2.85 2.83 -4.83
N PHE A 21 -2.10 1.86 -4.29
CA PHE A 21 -2.08 1.56 -2.85
C PHE A 21 -0.72 1.86 -2.22
N VAL A 22 -0.71 2.80 -1.26
CA VAL A 22 0.41 3.02 -0.34
C VAL A 22 0.06 2.46 1.03
N VAL A 23 0.85 1.52 1.53
CA VAL A 23 0.61 0.87 2.83
C VAL A 23 1.54 1.48 3.86
N PHE A 24 0.98 1.93 4.98
CA PHE A 24 1.74 2.54 6.07
C PHE A 24 1.45 1.83 7.39
N SER A 25 2.43 1.11 7.94
CA SER A 25 2.20 0.13 9.01
C SER A 25 3.22 0.23 10.15
N ASN A 26 2.75 0.02 11.40
CA ASN A 26 3.63 -0.21 12.55
C ASN A 26 4.20 -1.65 12.58
N ASN A 27 3.54 -2.58 11.87
CA ASN A 27 4.02 -3.93 11.67
C ASN A 27 4.61 -4.04 10.26
N SER A 28 5.92 -3.86 10.16
CA SER A 28 6.68 -3.73 8.91
C SER A 28 7.56 -4.94 8.58
N GLY A 29 7.41 -6.05 9.34
CA GLY A 29 8.21 -7.25 9.15
C GLY A 29 8.20 -7.74 7.70
N LEU A 30 9.32 -8.33 7.26
CA LEU A 30 9.56 -8.67 5.85
C LEU A 30 8.44 -9.52 5.22
N ALA A 31 7.87 -10.47 5.97
CA ALA A 31 6.76 -11.29 5.50
C ALA A 31 5.48 -10.47 5.24
N PHE A 32 5.20 -9.47 6.08
CA PHE A 32 4.05 -8.60 5.95
C PHE A 32 4.24 -7.64 4.76
N ARG A 33 5.41 -7.01 4.66
CA ARG A 33 5.80 -6.18 3.52
C ARG A 33 5.65 -6.93 2.19
N LYS A 34 6.19 -8.15 2.09
CA LYS A 34 6.08 -8.99 0.87
C LYS A 34 4.62 -9.28 0.49
N ARG A 35 3.74 -9.55 1.46
CA ARG A 35 2.32 -9.85 1.19
C ARG A 35 1.58 -8.68 0.56
N TYR A 36 1.81 -7.46 1.04
CA TYR A 36 1.14 -6.26 0.51
C TYR A 36 1.70 -5.84 -0.84
N LEU A 37 3.02 -5.86 -1.01
CA LEU A 37 3.64 -5.57 -2.30
C LEU A 37 3.22 -6.60 -3.36
N GLY A 38 3.25 -7.89 -3.03
CA GLY A 38 2.75 -8.95 -3.91
C GLY A 38 1.23 -8.92 -4.15
N GLY A 39 0.49 -8.19 -3.30
CA GLY A 39 -0.95 -7.93 -3.50
C GLY A 39 -1.24 -6.79 -4.48
N GLY A 40 -0.25 -5.96 -4.81
CA GLY A 40 -0.38 -4.81 -5.70
C GLY A 40 -0.25 -3.45 -5.02
N ALA A 41 0.25 -3.38 -3.78
CA ALA A 41 0.69 -2.11 -3.20
C ALA A 41 1.89 -1.58 -3.98
N VAL A 42 1.87 -0.29 -4.35
CA VAL A 42 2.99 0.37 -5.03
C VAL A 42 4.10 0.74 -4.04
N ARG A 43 3.74 0.99 -2.78
CA ARG A 43 4.68 1.22 -1.67
C ARG A 43 4.21 0.60 -0.38
N PHE A 44 5.18 0.20 0.43
CA PHE A 44 4.98 -0.20 1.82
C PHE A 44 5.99 0.54 2.69
N LEU A 45 5.50 1.27 3.68
CA LEU A 45 6.26 2.13 4.58
C LEU A 45 6.11 1.66 6.02
N ASP A 46 7.23 1.64 6.74
CA ASP A 46 7.28 1.52 8.19
C ASP A 46 6.99 2.87 8.86
N LYS A 47 5.96 2.91 9.70
CA LYS A 47 5.55 4.11 10.44
C LYS A 47 6.60 4.67 11.39
N SER A 48 7.47 3.83 11.92
CA SER A 48 8.45 4.24 12.93
C SER A 48 9.67 4.95 12.36
N ILE A 49 10.02 4.68 11.10
CA ILE A 49 11.28 5.14 10.50
C ILE A 49 11.13 5.75 9.09
N GLU A 50 9.98 5.56 8.43
CA GLU A 50 9.75 6.05 7.06
C GLU A 50 8.60 7.07 6.99
N PHE A 51 8.23 7.69 8.12
CA PHE A 51 7.14 8.68 8.18
C PHE A 51 7.34 9.84 7.20
N GLU A 52 8.56 10.39 7.13
CA GLU A 52 8.91 11.51 6.24
C GLU A 52 8.73 11.16 4.75
N GLN A 53 8.72 9.87 4.38
CA GLN A 53 8.53 9.43 2.99
C GLN A 53 7.05 9.33 2.60
N LEU A 54 6.10 9.46 3.54
CA LEU A 54 4.68 9.23 3.30
C LEU A 54 4.11 10.21 2.26
N ALA A 55 4.35 11.51 2.44
CA ALA A 55 3.81 12.54 1.56
C ALA A 55 4.29 12.33 0.12
N GLN A 56 5.58 12.10 -0.07
CA GLN A 56 6.15 11.82 -1.38
C GLN A 56 5.60 10.53 -1.98
N SER A 57 5.49 9.45 -1.19
CA SER A 57 4.95 8.18 -1.68
C SER A 57 3.51 8.28 -2.18
N VAL A 58 2.69 9.14 -1.56
CA VAL A 58 1.31 9.41 -2.01
C VAL A 58 1.32 10.23 -3.30
N ALA A 59 2.19 11.25 -3.40
CA ALA A 59 2.35 12.03 -4.62
C ALA A 59 2.81 11.16 -5.81
N ASP A 60 3.77 10.27 -5.60
CA ASP A 60 4.25 9.36 -6.64
C ASP A 60 3.15 8.35 -7.05
N ALA A 61 2.36 7.89 -6.09
CA ALA A 61 1.27 6.93 -6.34
C ALA A 61 0.12 7.54 -7.17
N SER A 62 -0.20 8.82 -6.98
CA SER A 62 -1.25 9.50 -7.76
C SER A 62 -0.87 9.65 -9.24
N GLN A 63 0.43 9.76 -9.54
CA GLN A 63 0.94 9.80 -10.91
C GLN A 63 0.88 8.42 -11.59
N HIS A 64 1.13 7.33 -10.85
CA HIS A 64 1.08 5.96 -11.38
C HIS A 64 -0.32 5.49 -11.81
N ALA A 65 -1.39 6.03 -11.22
CA ALA A 65 -2.77 5.67 -11.55
C ALA A 65 -3.23 6.14 -12.93
N THR A 66 -2.44 6.98 -13.61
CA THR A 66 -2.85 7.68 -14.85
C THR A 66 -2.26 7.04 -16.12
N HIS A 67 -1.50 5.95 -16.01
CA HIS A 67 -0.83 5.27 -17.12
C HIS A 67 -1.37 3.88 -17.41
#